data_AF-A0A2H0WBZ6-F1
#
_entry.id   AF-A0A2H0WBZ6-F1
#
_cell.length_a   1.000
_cell.length_b   1.000
_cell.length_c   1.000
_cell.angle_alpha   90.00
_cell.angle_beta   90.00
_cell.angle_gamma   90.00
#
_symmetry.space_group_name_H-M   'P 1'
#
loop_
_entity.id
_entity.type
_entity.pdbx_description
1 polymer ?
#
loop_
_entity_poly.entity_id
_entity_poly.type
_entity_poly.pdbx_seq_one_letter_code
_entity_poly.pdbx_strand_id
1 'polypeptide(L)'
;MKNEKMKHRILIVDDDELNSTAFAKRLERKGFSTKVLTSANQAMDILNMECFDLVLLDIVMPEMDGLTLLKKIRERYPQEELPVVMVTMIDDSTDVLDAFELGANDYITKPISIDAAAARIQGQLNSTEVHRARVKLKEVEAITAMVITCHHEINNPLAIIHGQLQAMEKDKQILDPNRLKKIYSAIDRITATLQKIKEVSEQTEISYQVYTEASNTIKLQRQ
;
A
#
# COMPACT_ATOMS: atom_id res chain seq x y z
N MET A 1 -11.17 -20.61 -18.78
CA MET A 1 -11.10 -20.75 -17.30
C MET A 1 -11.62 -19.45 -16.71
N LYS A 2 -12.70 -19.49 -15.91
CA LYS A 2 -13.22 -18.28 -15.26
C LYS A 2 -12.14 -17.75 -14.30
N ASN A 3 -11.77 -16.49 -14.48
CA ASN A 3 -10.92 -15.78 -13.54
C ASN A 3 -11.71 -15.70 -12.23
N GLU A 4 -11.42 -16.58 -11.26
CA GLU A 4 -11.96 -16.43 -9.91
C GLU A 4 -11.32 -15.18 -9.32
N LYS A 5 -11.98 -14.03 -9.53
CA LYS A 5 -11.66 -12.80 -8.78
C LYS A 5 -11.70 -13.18 -7.31
N MET A 6 -10.55 -13.07 -6.65
CA MET A 6 -10.45 -13.20 -5.19
C MET A 6 -11.51 -12.28 -4.58
N LYS A 7 -12.38 -12.85 -3.75
CA LYS A 7 -13.46 -12.11 -3.11
C LYS A 7 -12.86 -11.17 -2.07
N HIS A 8 -13.26 -9.90 -2.07
CA HIS A 8 -12.89 -8.97 -1.01
C HIS A 8 -13.42 -9.47 0.34
N ARG A 9 -12.55 -9.47 1.35
CA ARG A 9 -12.81 -9.95 2.71
C ARG A 9 -13.32 -8.81 3.57
N ILE A 10 -14.54 -8.94 4.06
CA ILE A 10 -15.21 -7.96 4.89
C ILE A 10 -15.30 -8.50 6.32
N LEU A 11 -14.82 -7.73 7.28
CA LEU A 11 -15.04 -7.97 8.70
C LEU A 11 -16.34 -7.27 9.10
N ILE A 12 -17.24 -7.96 9.78
CA ILE A 12 -18.49 -7.41 10.32
C ILE A 12 -18.42 -7.53 11.84
N VAL A 13 -18.58 -6.40 12.54
CA VAL A 13 -18.57 -6.33 14.00
C VAL A 13 -19.89 -5.72 14.45
N ASP A 14 -20.74 -6.55 15.07
CA ASP A 14 -22.10 -6.19 15.52
C ASP A 14 -22.48 -7.21 16.61
N ASP A 15 -23.01 -6.75 17.76
CA ASP A 15 -23.31 -7.60 18.92
C ASP A 15 -24.52 -8.51 18.70
N ASP A 16 -25.37 -8.20 17.72
CA ASP A 16 -26.48 -9.05 17.31
C ASP A 16 -26.01 -10.09 16.29
N GLU A 17 -25.63 -11.27 16.79
CA GLU A 17 -25.15 -12.40 15.98
C GLU A 17 -26.14 -12.81 14.87
N LEU A 18 -27.44 -12.76 15.15
CA LEU A 18 -28.47 -13.19 14.19
C LEU A 18 -28.55 -12.21 13.03
N ASN A 19 -28.60 -10.92 13.32
CA ASN A 19 -28.67 -9.86 12.31
C ASN A 19 -27.39 -9.79 11.49
N SER A 20 -26.23 -9.82 12.15
CA SER A 20 -24.92 -9.77 11.50
C SER A 20 -24.66 -11.01 10.62
N THR A 21 -25.03 -12.21 11.06
CA THR A 21 -24.94 -13.44 10.26
C THR A 21 -25.90 -13.43 9.06
N ALA A 22 -27.11 -12.91 9.23
CA ALA A 22 -28.05 -12.77 8.12
C ALA A 22 -27.54 -11.75 7.09
N PHE A 23 -26.96 -10.64 7.54
CA PHE A 23 -26.37 -9.64 6.69
C PHE A 23 -25.14 -10.17 5.94
N ALA A 24 -24.24 -10.87 6.63
CA ALA A 24 -23.09 -11.59 6.09
C ALA A 24 -23.50 -12.48 4.90
N LYS A 25 -24.47 -13.38 5.11
CA LYS A 25 -24.99 -14.27 4.04
C LYS A 25 -25.54 -13.51 2.84
N ARG A 26 -26.15 -12.33 3.04
CA ARG A 26 -26.65 -11.48 1.95
C ARG A 26 -25.49 -10.83 1.19
N LEU A 27 -24.43 -10.40 1.86
CA LEU A 27 -23.20 -9.87 1.25
C LEU A 27 -22.42 -10.95 0.50
N GLU A 28 -22.35 -12.17 1.02
CA GLU A 28 -21.71 -13.29 0.33
C GLU A 28 -22.37 -13.62 -1.01
N ARG A 29 -23.70 -13.50 -1.10
CA ARG A 29 -24.44 -13.61 -2.36
C ARG A 29 -24.13 -12.49 -3.36
N LYS A 30 -23.62 -11.35 -2.88
CA LYS A 30 -23.12 -10.24 -3.71
C LYS A 30 -21.66 -10.44 -4.16
N GLY A 31 -21.00 -11.51 -3.72
CA GLY A 31 -19.64 -11.87 -4.15
C GLY A 31 -18.55 -11.51 -3.16
N PHE A 32 -18.89 -11.05 -1.95
CA PHE A 32 -17.92 -10.80 -0.88
C PHE A 32 -17.60 -12.07 -0.08
N SER A 33 -16.49 -12.06 0.65
CA SER A 33 -16.19 -13.02 1.71
C SER A 33 -16.40 -12.30 3.04
N THR A 34 -17.13 -12.89 3.98
CA THR A 34 -17.42 -12.22 5.26
C THR A 34 -16.89 -12.98 6.46
N LYS A 35 -16.49 -12.26 7.51
CA LYS A 35 -16.26 -12.81 8.85
C LYS A 35 -17.03 -11.95 9.84
N VAL A 36 -17.81 -12.60 10.70
CA VAL A 36 -18.63 -11.94 11.72
C VAL A 36 -17.94 -12.09 13.07
N LEU A 37 -17.91 -11.02 13.84
CA LEU A 37 -17.53 -11.00 15.25
C LEU A 37 -18.58 -10.23 16.05
N THR A 38 -18.88 -10.70 17.24
CA THR A 38 -19.84 -10.05 18.17
C THR A 38 -19.16 -9.25 19.27
N SER A 39 -17.82 -9.26 19.30
CA SER A 39 -17.02 -8.57 20.31
C SER A 39 -15.98 -7.69 19.66
N ALA A 40 -15.97 -6.43 20.07
CA ALA A 40 -15.02 -5.45 19.58
C ALA A 40 -13.57 -5.71 20.06
N ASN A 41 -13.37 -6.44 21.16
CA ASN A 41 -12.02 -6.89 21.57
C ASN A 41 -11.47 -7.94 20.59
N GLN A 42 -12.30 -8.90 20.17
CA GLN A 42 -11.91 -9.90 19.18
C GLN A 42 -11.60 -9.27 17.82
N ALA A 43 -12.22 -8.13 17.50
CA ALA A 43 -11.99 -7.42 16.25
C ALA A 43 -10.55 -6.92 16.11
N MET A 44 -9.96 -6.34 17.16
CA MET A 44 -8.55 -5.92 17.11
C MET A 44 -7.60 -7.11 17.01
N ASP A 45 -7.86 -8.18 17.75
CA ASP A 45 -7.04 -9.39 17.68
C ASP A 45 -7.08 -9.99 16.28
N ILE A 46 -8.26 -10.10 15.66
CA ILE A 46 -8.37 -10.66 14.32
C ILE A 46 -7.74 -9.77 13.25
N LEU A 47 -7.86 -8.45 13.37
CA LEU A 47 -7.22 -7.52 12.44
C LEU A 47 -5.69 -7.65 12.49
N ASN A 48 -5.12 -8.04 13.63
CA ASN A 48 -3.69 -8.28 13.75
C ASN A 48 -3.23 -9.63 13.20
N MET A 49 -4.13 -10.62 13.11
CA MET A 49 -3.83 -11.97 12.66
C MET A 49 -4.17 -12.20 11.18
N GLU A 50 -5.15 -11.47 10.66
CA GLU A 50 -5.71 -11.68 9.33
C GLU A 50 -5.92 -10.35 8.58
N CYS A 51 -5.77 -10.37 7.26
CA CYS A 51 -6.03 -9.20 6.43
C CYS A 51 -7.49 -9.11 6.00
N PHE A 52 -8.09 -7.93 6.12
CA PHE A 52 -9.42 -7.60 5.61
C PHE A 52 -9.33 -6.42 4.66
N ASP A 53 -10.25 -6.35 3.71
CA ASP A 53 -10.32 -5.26 2.72
C ASP A 53 -11.27 -4.15 3.18
N LEU A 54 -12.18 -4.44 4.13
CA LEU A 54 -13.13 -3.48 4.69
C LEU A 54 -13.68 -3.97 6.04
N VAL A 55 -14.01 -3.03 6.94
CA VAL A 55 -14.71 -3.30 8.19
C VAL A 55 -16.11 -2.66 8.17
N LEU A 56 -17.14 -3.43 8.48
CA LEU A 56 -18.48 -2.96 8.83
C LEU A 56 -18.61 -3.00 10.35
N LEU A 57 -18.91 -1.85 10.96
CA LEU A 57 -18.85 -1.70 12.40
C LEU A 57 -20.15 -1.09 12.92
N ASP A 58 -20.87 -1.79 13.79
CA ASP A 58 -21.99 -1.20 14.51
C ASP A 58 -21.50 -0.09 15.46
N ILE A 59 -22.26 1.00 15.53
CA ILE A 59 -22.01 2.08 16.51
C ILE A 59 -22.45 1.64 17.89
N VAL A 60 -23.66 1.09 18.01
CA VAL A 60 -24.29 0.82 19.32
C VAL A 60 -24.05 -0.63 19.70
N MET A 61 -23.07 -0.87 20.57
CA MET A 61 -22.79 -2.20 21.15
C MET A 61 -22.77 -2.12 22.70
N PRO A 62 -23.34 -3.10 23.43
CA PRO A 62 -23.50 -3.06 24.89
C PRO A 62 -22.19 -3.04 25.68
N GLU A 63 -21.13 -3.70 25.18
CA GLU A 63 -19.87 -3.90 25.93
C GLU A 63 -18.78 -2.87 25.59
N MET A 64 -18.75 -2.37 24.35
CA MET A 64 -17.82 -1.32 23.92
C MET A 64 -18.41 -0.55 22.74
N ASP A 65 -18.45 0.76 22.84
CA ASP A 65 -18.92 1.66 21.79
C ASP A 65 -18.10 1.48 20.49
N GLY A 66 -18.79 1.33 19.35
CA GLY A 66 -18.19 1.19 18.03
C GLY A 66 -17.24 2.35 17.70
N LEU A 67 -17.50 3.56 18.18
CA LEU A 67 -16.59 4.70 18.01
C LEU A 67 -15.25 4.50 18.71
N THR A 68 -15.25 3.85 19.87
CA THR A 68 -14.01 3.50 20.59
C THR A 68 -13.19 2.46 19.81
N LEU A 69 -13.85 1.47 19.19
CA LEU A 69 -13.16 0.52 18.33
C LEU A 69 -12.60 1.21 17.07
N LEU A 70 -13.39 2.07 16.42
CA LEU A 70 -12.95 2.84 15.26
C LEU A 70 -11.65 3.61 15.55
N LYS A 71 -11.59 4.29 16.70
CA LYS A 71 -10.39 5.01 17.13
C LYS A 71 -9.17 4.08 17.24
N LYS A 72 -9.32 2.91 17.88
CA LYS A 72 -8.25 1.90 17.99
C LYS A 72 -7.82 1.35 16.63
N ILE A 73 -8.77 1.14 15.71
CA ILE A 73 -8.46 0.74 14.33
C ILE A 73 -7.62 1.83 13.66
N ARG A 74 -7.97 3.11 13.82
CA ARG A 74 -7.28 4.23 13.18
C ARG A 74 -5.90 4.53 13.73
N GLU A 75 -5.64 4.20 14.98
CA GLU A 75 -4.29 4.26 15.56
C GLU A 75 -3.30 3.31 14.84
N ARG A 76 -3.79 2.26 14.16
CA ARG A 76 -2.96 1.24 13.51
C ARG A 76 -3.13 1.16 11.99
N TYR A 77 -4.33 1.43 11.48
CA TYR A 77 -4.69 1.27 10.08
C TYR A 77 -5.17 2.60 9.49
N PRO A 78 -4.40 3.19 8.55
CA PRO A 78 -4.81 4.38 7.83
C PRO A 78 -6.15 4.19 7.10
N GLN A 79 -6.91 5.28 6.98
CA GLN A 79 -8.25 5.27 6.39
C GLN A 79 -8.25 4.81 4.92
N GLU A 80 -7.18 5.09 4.19
CA GLU A 80 -7.02 4.73 2.79
C GLU A 80 -6.62 3.26 2.58
N GLU A 81 -6.05 2.63 3.61
CA GLU A 81 -5.62 1.23 3.57
C GLU A 81 -6.70 0.27 4.06
N LEU A 82 -7.41 0.65 5.14
CA LEU A 82 -8.51 -0.14 5.71
C LEU A 82 -9.76 0.72 5.88
N PRO A 83 -10.68 0.70 4.90
CA PRO A 83 -11.92 1.42 5.03
C PRO A 83 -12.79 0.83 6.14
N VAL A 84 -13.37 1.71 6.95
CA VAL A 84 -14.35 1.35 8.00
C VAL A 84 -15.66 2.06 7.65
N VAL A 85 -16.73 1.29 7.52
CA VAL A 85 -18.08 1.80 7.27
C VAL A 85 -18.91 1.53 8.51
N MET A 86 -19.42 2.60 9.11
CA MET A 86 -20.26 2.48 10.30
C MET A 86 -21.65 1.98 9.92
N VAL A 87 -22.25 1.15 10.77
CA VAL A 87 -23.63 0.69 10.64
C VAL A 87 -24.37 1.23 11.86
N THR A 88 -25.51 1.89 11.68
CA THR A 88 -26.20 2.56 12.80
C THR A 88 -27.71 2.54 12.66
N MET A 89 -28.43 2.49 13.79
CA MET A 89 -29.88 2.76 13.84
C MET A 89 -30.21 4.25 13.96
N ILE A 90 -29.22 5.07 14.33
CA ILE A 90 -29.39 6.48 14.66
C ILE A 90 -29.13 7.31 13.41
N ASP A 91 -30.16 8.06 12.98
CA ASP A 91 -30.07 9.09 11.92
C ASP A 91 -29.80 10.49 12.53
N ASP A 92 -29.38 10.53 13.79
CA ASP A 92 -28.98 11.78 14.42
C ASP A 92 -27.63 12.22 13.85
N SER A 93 -27.59 13.47 13.39
CA SER A 93 -26.45 14.04 12.67
C SER A 93 -25.16 14.05 13.49
N THR A 94 -25.25 14.03 14.83
CA THR A 94 -24.10 14.13 15.73
C THR A 94 -23.23 12.87 15.71
N ASP A 95 -23.82 11.68 15.83
CA ASP A 95 -23.05 10.42 15.90
C ASP A 95 -22.36 10.11 14.57
N VAL A 96 -23.01 10.49 13.46
CA VAL A 96 -22.44 10.38 12.12
C VAL A 96 -21.26 11.34 11.96
N LEU A 97 -21.38 12.58 12.45
CA LEU A 97 -20.27 13.55 12.46
C LEU A 97 -19.09 13.03 13.28
N ASP A 98 -19.34 12.57 14.50
CA ASP A 98 -18.30 12.03 15.40
C ASP A 98 -17.58 10.84 14.77
N ALA A 99 -18.32 9.93 14.11
CA ALA A 99 -17.74 8.82 13.37
C ALA A 99 -16.81 9.28 12.24
N PHE A 100 -17.21 10.28 11.46
CA PHE A 100 -16.37 10.83 10.40
C PHE A 100 -15.14 11.55 10.96
N GLU A 101 -15.27 12.31 12.05
CA GLU A 101 -14.15 12.97 12.73
C GLU A 101 -13.13 11.96 13.28
N LEU A 102 -13.61 10.80 13.74
CA LEU A 102 -12.77 9.68 14.16
C LEU A 102 -12.19 8.87 12.98
N GLY A 103 -12.53 9.21 11.74
CA GLY A 103 -11.94 8.63 10.53
C GLY A 103 -12.76 7.51 9.88
N ALA A 104 -14.06 7.39 10.15
CA ALA A 104 -14.92 6.52 9.36
C ALA A 104 -14.90 6.95 7.88
N ASN A 105 -15.02 5.98 6.97
CA ASN A 105 -15.04 6.24 5.53
C ASN A 105 -16.44 6.50 5.00
N ASP A 106 -17.44 5.87 5.62
CA ASP A 106 -18.84 6.00 5.24
C ASP A 106 -19.73 5.48 6.39
N TYR A 107 -21.04 5.58 6.21
CA TYR A 107 -22.02 4.97 7.10
C TYR A 107 -23.20 4.36 6.33
N ILE A 108 -23.88 3.42 6.99
CA ILE A 108 -25.07 2.72 6.52
C ILE A 108 -26.11 2.76 7.63
N THR A 109 -27.30 3.27 7.32
CA THR A 109 -28.42 3.28 8.26
C THR A 109 -29.17 1.94 8.23
N LYS A 110 -29.59 1.47 9.41
CA LYS A 110 -30.52 0.35 9.59
C LYS A 110 -31.95 0.87 9.37
N PRO A 111 -32.85 0.15 8.68
CA PRO A 111 -32.70 -1.20 8.15
C PRO A 111 -31.83 -1.25 6.87
N ILE A 112 -30.93 -2.23 6.81
CA ILE A 112 -29.89 -2.29 5.77
C ILE A 112 -30.48 -2.80 4.44
N SER A 113 -30.50 -1.89 3.45
CA SER A 113 -30.64 -2.26 2.04
C SER A 113 -29.36 -2.91 1.54
N ILE A 114 -29.44 -4.17 1.10
CA ILE A 114 -28.26 -4.92 0.64
C ILE A 114 -27.64 -4.32 -0.61
N ASP A 115 -28.46 -3.74 -1.49
CA ASP A 115 -27.96 -3.13 -2.73
C ASP A 115 -27.24 -1.82 -2.43
N ALA A 116 -27.78 -1.00 -1.52
CA ALA A 116 -27.12 0.22 -1.08
C ALA A 116 -25.82 -0.08 -0.32
N ALA A 117 -25.85 -1.06 0.60
CA ALA A 117 -24.65 -1.49 1.33
C ALA A 117 -23.57 -2.00 0.38
N ALA A 118 -23.92 -2.89 -0.57
CA ALA A 118 -22.97 -3.40 -1.55
C ALA A 118 -22.37 -2.29 -2.43
N ALA A 119 -23.18 -1.31 -2.84
CA ALA A 119 -22.69 -0.16 -3.62
C ALA A 119 -21.70 0.69 -2.83
N ARG A 120 -22.00 1.00 -1.55
CA ARG A 120 -21.10 1.76 -0.66
C ARG A 120 -19.80 1.00 -0.40
N ILE A 121 -19.89 -0.28 -0.05
CA ILE A 121 -18.75 -1.17 0.15
C ILE A 121 -17.86 -1.17 -1.11
N GLN A 122 -18.45 -1.37 -2.30
CA GLN A 122 -17.69 -1.37 -3.54
C GLN A 122 -17.03 -0.01 -3.83
N GLY A 123 -17.70 1.10 -3.51
CA GLY A 123 -17.13 2.44 -3.62
C GLY A 123 -15.88 2.64 -2.76
N GLN A 124 -15.92 2.16 -1.51
CA GLN A 124 -14.77 2.21 -0.62
C GLN A 124 -13.64 1.30 -1.07
N LEU A 125 -13.94 0.06 -1.47
CA LEU A 125 -12.95 -0.88 -2.01
C LEU A 125 -12.25 -0.33 -3.25
N ASN A 126 -13.00 0.26 -4.19
CA ASN A 126 -12.45 0.90 -5.37
C ASN A 126 -11.52 2.07 -5.00
N SER A 127 -11.88 2.86 -3.99
CA SER A 127 -11.08 3.99 -3.53
C SER A 127 -9.75 3.51 -2.93
N THR A 128 -9.77 2.44 -2.13
CA THR A 128 -8.57 1.78 -1.60
C THR A 128 -7.70 1.17 -2.71
N GLU A 129 -8.30 0.55 -3.73
CA GLU A 129 -7.57 0.01 -4.88
C GLU A 129 -6.85 1.12 -5.68
N VAL A 130 -7.55 2.24 -5.93
CA VAL A 130 -6.96 3.42 -6.59
C VAL A 130 -5.83 4.00 -5.75
N HIS A 131 -6.02 4.13 -4.43
CA HIS A 131 -4.97 4.61 -3.53
C HIS A 131 -3.73 3.71 -3.59
N ARG A 132 -3.92 2.38 -3.46
CA ARG A 132 -2.83 1.39 -3.53
C ARG A 132 -2.10 1.44 -4.87
N ALA A 133 -2.83 1.59 -5.98
CA ALA A 133 -2.22 1.76 -7.30
C ALA A 133 -1.40 3.05 -7.40
N ARG A 134 -1.89 4.16 -6.81
CA ARG A 134 -1.18 5.44 -6.79
C ARG A 134 0.10 5.38 -5.97
N VAL A 135 0.11 4.70 -4.83
CA VAL A 135 1.31 4.51 -4.01
C VAL A 135 2.37 3.73 -4.80
N LYS A 136 1.99 2.61 -5.42
CA LYS A 136 2.90 1.81 -6.27
C LYS A 136 3.43 2.61 -7.46
N LEU A 137 2.59 3.43 -8.08
CA LEU A 137 3.05 4.28 -9.19
C LEU A 137 4.13 5.26 -8.73
N LYS A 138 3.94 5.92 -7.58
CA LYS A 138 4.95 6.82 -7.00
C LYS A 138 6.27 6.12 -6.70
N GLU A 139 6.22 4.88 -6.22
CA GLU A 139 7.43 4.07 -6.01
C GLU A 139 8.18 3.84 -7.33
N VAL A 140 7.45 3.45 -8.38
CA VAL A 140 8.02 3.24 -9.72
C VAL A 140 8.59 4.54 -10.31
N GLU A 141 7.89 5.66 -10.14
CA GLU A 141 8.35 6.99 -10.58
C GLU A 141 9.64 7.40 -9.86
N ALA A 142 9.72 7.19 -8.55
CA ALA A 142 10.91 7.49 -7.75
C ALA A 142 12.12 6.64 -8.21
N ILE A 143 11.91 5.34 -8.42
CA ILE A 143 12.94 4.43 -8.95
C ILE A 143 13.39 4.91 -10.34
N THR A 144 12.44 5.27 -11.21
CA THR A 144 12.74 5.74 -12.57
C THR A 144 13.58 7.02 -12.56
N ALA A 145 13.22 7.98 -11.70
CA ALA A 145 13.99 9.22 -11.52
C ALA A 145 15.41 8.95 -11.01
N MET A 146 15.56 8.01 -10.07
CA MET A 146 16.87 7.58 -9.57
C MET A 146 17.73 6.96 -10.68
N VAL A 147 17.15 6.08 -11.50
CA VAL A 147 17.84 5.45 -12.64
C VAL A 147 18.31 6.49 -13.64
N ILE A 148 17.46 7.43 -14.04
CA ILE A 148 17.82 8.53 -14.95
C ILE A 148 18.99 9.34 -14.38
N THR A 149 18.92 9.69 -13.09
CA THR A 149 19.96 10.46 -12.40
C THR A 149 21.29 9.70 -12.39
N CYS A 150 21.27 8.42 -12.02
CA CYS A 150 22.47 7.56 -12.03
C CYS A 150 23.07 7.45 -13.44
N HIS A 151 22.22 7.33 -14.46
CA HIS A 151 22.65 7.25 -15.85
C HIS A 151 23.45 8.50 -16.26
N HIS A 152 22.96 9.69 -15.90
CA HIS A 152 23.68 10.95 -16.12
C HIS A 152 24.98 11.04 -15.31
N GLU A 153 24.93 10.71 -14.03
CA GLU A 153 26.10 10.79 -13.14
C GLU A 153 27.24 9.86 -13.55
N ILE A 154 26.93 8.70 -14.16
CA ILE A 154 27.93 7.75 -14.66
C ILE A 154 28.40 8.13 -16.08
N ASN A 155 27.49 8.50 -16.98
CA ASN A 155 27.88 8.80 -18.37
C ASN A 155 28.71 10.07 -18.49
N ASN A 156 28.49 11.08 -17.65
CA ASN A 156 29.27 12.32 -17.66
C ASN A 156 30.79 12.08 -17.46
N PRO A 157 31.24 11.41 -16.38
CA PRO A 157 32.65 11.05 -16.23
C PRO A 157 33.15 10.06 -17.29
N LEU A 158 32.32 9.11 -17.75
CA LEU A 158 32.70 8.22 -18.86
C LEU A 158 33.01 8.99 -20.15
N ALA A 159 32.21 10.01 -20.49
CA ALA A 159 32.45 10.87 -21.65
C ALA A 159 33.77 11.65 -21.50
N ILE A 160 34.11 12.09 -20.29
CA ILE A 160 35.41 12.72 -19.99
C ILE A 160 36.55 11.71 -20.24
N ILE A 161 36.44 10.50 -19.70
CA ILE A 161 37.45 9.44 -19.86
C ILE A 161 37.64 9.15 -21.35
N HIS A 162 36.53 8.88 -22.07
CA HIS A 162 36.54 8.59 -23.49
C HIS A 162 37.19 9.72 -24.30
N GLY A 163 36.82 10.97 -24.04
CA GLY A 163 37.39 12.12 -24.73
C GLY A 163 38.89 12.33 -24.44
N GLN A 164 39.34 12.10 -23.21
CA GLN A 164 40.77 12.15 -22.90
C GLN A 164 41.56 11.03 -23.58
N LEU A 165 41.05 9.80 -23.56
CA LEU A 165 41.69 8.67 -24.22
C LEU A 165 41.79 8.85 -25.74
N GLN A 166 40.71 9.29 -26.40
CA GLN A 166 40.71 9.58 -27.83
C GLN A 166 41.73 10.67 -28.20
N ALA A 167 41.91 11.68 -27.36
CA ALA A 167 42.88 12.73 -27.62
C ALA A 167 44.33 12.24 -27.46
N MET A 168 44.59 11.37 -26.47
CA MET A 168 45.92 10.75 -26.28
C MET A 168 46.30 9.82 -27.44
N GLU A 169 45.32 9.11 -28.02
CA GLU A 169 45.52 8.29 -29.22
C GLU A 169 45.94 9.13 -30.43
N LYS A 170 45.33 10.32 -30.60
CA LYS A 170 45.66 11.25 -31.70
C LYS A 170 47.02 11.93 -31.53
N ASP A 171 47.36 12.35 -30.30
CA ASP A 171 48.57 13.13 -30.03
C ASP A 171 49.86 12.27 -29.98
N LYS A 172 49.74 10.94 -30.04
CA LYS A 172 50.85 9.95 -29.86
C LYS A 172 51.68 10.12 -28.58
N GLN A 173 51.26 11.01 -27.67
CA GLN A 173 51.91 11.28 -26.40
C GLN A 173 51.11 10.59 -25.29
N ILE A 174 51.56 9.40 -24.91
CA ILE A 174 50.83 8.45 -24.04
C ILE A 174 50.70 8.94 -22.58
N LEU A 175 51.48 9.94 -22.16
CA LEU A 175 51.68 10.26 -20.73
C LEU A 175 51.57 11.77 -20.42
N ASP A 176 50.49 12.45 -20.85
CA ASP A 176 50.18 13.79 -20.32
C ASP A 176 49.60 13.66 -18.89
N PRO A 177 50.31 14.14 -17.84
CA PRO A 177 49.86 14.03 -16.45
C PRO A 177 48.52 14.74 -16.21
N ASN A 178 48.21 15.81 -16.95
CA ASN A 178 46.95 16.55 -16.77
C ASN A 178 45.75 15.76 -17.30
N ARG A 179 45.93 15.00 -18.40
CA ARG A 179 44.89 14.12 -18.94
C ARG A 179 44.64 12.94 -18.02
N LEU A 180 45.71 12.31 -17.52
CA LEU A 180 45.63 11.23 -16.53
C LEU A 180 44.88 11.69 -15.27
N LYS A 181 45.18 12.88 -14.73
CA LYS A 181 44.47 13.44 -13.57
C LYS A 181 42.96 13.59 -13.81
N LYS A 182 42.55 14.02 -15.00
CA LYS A 182 41.12 14.13 -15.37
C LYS A 182 40.44 12.77 -15.47
N ILE A 183 41.14 11.77 -16.02
CA ILE A 183 40.64 10.38 -16.08
C ILE A 183 40.46 9.83 -14.66
N TYR A 184 41.46 9.96 -13.79
CA TYR A 184 41.35 9.51 -12.39
C TYR A 184 40.20 10.18 -11.65
N SER A 185 40.08 11.51 -11.75
CA SER A 185 38.96 12.23 -11.12
C SER A 185 37.59 11.78 -11.64
N ALA A 186 37.49 11.41 -12.93
CA ALA A 186 36.27 10.86 -13.50
C ALA A 186 35.96 9.45 -12.97
N ILE A 187 36.98 8.58 -12.83
CA ILE A 187 36.84 7.26 -12.20
C ILE A 187 36.38 7.38 -10.74
N ASP A 188 36.95 8.31 -9.98
CA ASP A 188 36.55 8.53 -8.57
C ASP A 188 35.07 8.94 -8.47
N ARG A 189 34.58 9.77 -9.40
CA ARG A 189 33.17 10.15 -9.47
C ARG A 189 32.27 8.95 -9.77
N ILE A 190 32.65 8.09 -10.71
CA ILE A 190 31.90 6.86 -11.02
C ILE A 190 31.86 5.96 -9.78
N THR A 191 33.00 5.74 -9.13
CA THR A 191 33.10 4.93 -7.91
C THR A 191 32.20 5.47 -6.81
N ALA A 192 32.20 6.80 -6.58
CA ALA A 192 31.34 7.43 -5.60
C ALA A 192 29.84 7.25 -5.91
N THR A 193 29.42 7.41 -7.17
CA THR A 193 28.03 7.17 -7.57
C THR A 193 27.63 5.70 -7.40
N LEU A 194 28.50 4.75 -7.79
CA LEU A 194 28.25 3.32 -7.58
C LEU A 194 28.13 2.96 -6.09
N GLN A 195 28.92 3.60 -5.23
CA GLN A 195 28.86 3.38 -3.79
C GLN A 195 27.53 3.86 -3.20
N LYS A 196 27.02 5.03 -3.64
CA LYS A 196 25.68 5.50 -3.25
C LYS A 196 24.58 4.54 -3.69
N ILE A 197 24.65 4.03 -4.92
CA ILE A 197 23.68 3.02 -5.42
C ILE A 197 23.73 1.77 -4.54
N LYS A 198 24.93 1.32 -4.17
CA LYS A 198 25.13 0.16 -3.29
C LYS A 198 24.52 0.38 -1.91
N GLU A 199 24.78 1.52 -1.28
CA GLU A 199 24.19 1.88 0.03
C GLU A 199 22.66 1.87 0.00
N VAL A 200 22.06 2.45 -1.04
CA VAL A 200 20.60 2.43 -1.23
C VAL A 200 20.08 1.00 -1.44
N SER A 201 20.81 0.15 -2.16
CA SER A 201 20.42 -1.25 -2.39
C SER A 201 20.54 -2.15 -1.16
N GLU A 202 21.48 -1.86 -0.25
CA GLU A 202 21.71 -2.64 0.98
C GLU A 202 20.76 -2.24 2.12
N GLN A 203 20.25 -1.01 2.12
CA GLN A 203 19.24 -0.55 3.08
C GLN A 203 17.84 -1.12 2.80
N THR A 204 17.60 -1.64 1.61
CA THR A 204 16.38 -2.36 1.26
C THR A 204 16.61 -3.86 1.44
N GLU A 205 15.97 -4.50 2.45
CA GLU A 205 15.85 -5.96 2.52
C GLU A 205 15.02 -6.46 1.32
N ILE A 206 15.66 -6.59 0.17
CA ILE A 206 15.06 -7.23 -1.00
C ILE A 206 15.24 -8.73 -0.81
N SER A 207 14.26 -9.39 -0.17
CA SER A 207 14.19 -10.85 -0.20
C SER A 207 13.90 -11.30 -1.63
N TYR A 208 14.95 -11.69 -2.35
CA TYR A 208 14.82 -12.42 -3.61
C TYR A 208 14.33 -13.83 -3.29
N GLN A 209 13.01 -14.06 -3.28
CA GLN A 209 12.50 -15.39 -3.55
C GLN A 209 12.48 -15.58 -5.07
N VAL A 210 13.45 -16.34 -5.57
CA VAL A 210 13.46 -16.86 -6.94
C VAL A 210 12.27 -17.83 -7.05
N TYR A 211 11.15 -17.35 -7.59
CA TYR A 211 10.08 -18.22 -8.04
C TYR A 211 10.46 -18.75 -9.41
N THR A 212 10.76 -20.04 -9.48
CA THR A 212 10.75 -20.79 -10.73
C THR A 212 9.40 -20.61 -11.43
N GLU A 213 9.49 -20.23 -12.70
CA GLU A 213 8.50 -20.15 -13.78
C GLU A 213 7.00 -20.04 -13.41
N ALA A 214 6.44 -18.89 -13.83
CA ALA A 214 5.02 -18.52 -13.90
C ALA A 214 4.36 -17.99 -12.61
N SER A 215 4.67 -16.73 -12.26
CA SER A 215 3.67 -15.70 -11.90
C SER A 215 4.37 -14.40 -11.46
N ASN A 216 4.17 -13.31 -12.23
CA ASN A 216 4.61 -11.97 -11.82
C ASN A 216 3.66 -11.42 -10.74
N THR A 217 4.00 -11.57 -9.47
CA THR A 217 3.48 -10.67 -8.42
C THR A 217 4.49 -10.57 -7.27
N ILE A 218 4.95 -9.34 -6.99
CA ILE A 218 5.83 -9.01 -5.87
C ILE A 218 4.94 -8.71 -4.65
N LYS A 219 5.16 -9.42 -3.54
CA LYS A 219 4.62 -9.05 -2.22
C LYS A 219 5.74 -8.40 -1.41
N LEU A 220 5.51 -7.14 -1.02
CA LEU A 220 6.31 -6.43 -0.03
C LEU A 220 5.73 -6.78 1.35
N GLN A 221 6.51 -7.43 2.21
CA GLN A 221 6.23 -7.50 3.65
C GLN A 221 7.19 -6.57 4.37
N ARG A 222 6.67 -5.75 5.28
CA ARG A 222 7.40 -4.83 6.14
C ARG A 222 7.38 -5.44 7.54
N GLN A 223 8.55 -5.66 8.14
CA GLN A 223 8.68 -5.83 9.60
C GLN A 223 8.80 -4.46 10.27
#